data_AF-A0A7W7I0J9-F1
#
_entry.id   AF-A0A7W7I0J9-F1
#
_cell.length_a   1.000
_cell.length_b   1.000
_cell.length_c   1.000
_cell.angle_alpha   90.00
_cell.angle_beta   90.00
_cell.angle_gamma   90.00
#
_symmetry.space_group_name_H-M   'P 1'
#
loop_
_entity.id
_entity.type
_entity.pdbx_description
1 polymer ?
#
loop_
_entity_poly.entity_id
_entity_poly.type
_entity_poly.pdbx_seq_one_letter_code
_entity_poly.pdbx_strand_id
1 'polypeptide(L)'
;MRPSSRSRARQAEFGFTQPQFWLLRNLSGNDLSPDGHGMTVPELRRAMRTYLRAEDDLDAEAEVLVGRGWLSRAGERLRITEAGERARVGLKRHAPEIRARIHQDIDDADYVTTLKVLRQMIRNTGGSVA
;
A
#
# COMPACT_ATOMS: atom_id res chain seq x y z
N MET A 1 1.91 -0.02 -26.39
CA MET A 1 1.79 1.15 -25.50
C MET A 1 1.83 0.65 -24.07
N ARG A 2 2.90 0.91 -23.31
CA ARG A 2 3.06 0.45 -21.91
C ARG A 2 2.33 1.43 -20.96
N PRO A 3 1.53 0.96 -19.98
CA PRO A 3 0.89 1.87 -19.03
C PRO A 3 1.92 2.47 -18.08
N SER A 4 1.84 3.79 -17.94
CA SER A 4 2.80 4.69 -17.30
C SER A 4 3.07 4.37 -15.82
N SER A 5 4.31 3.98 -15.51
CA SER A 5 4.90 3.72 -14.18
C SER A 5 5.18 4.99 -13.35
N ARG A 6 4.34 6.03 -13.45
CA ARG A 6 4.64 7.36 -12.87
C ARG A 6 4.39 7.48 -11.36
N SER A 7 3.53 6.65 -10.76
CA SER A 7 3.23 6.74 -9.31
C SER A 7 4.26 6.01 -8.43
N ARG A 8 4.94 4.97 -8.93
CA ARG A 8 5.88 4.15 -8.14
C ARG A 8 7.30 4.71 -8.11
N ALA A 9 7.76 5.34 -9.20
CA ALA A 9 9.01 6.11 -9.20
C ALA A 9 8.97 7.24 -8.14
N ARG A 10 7.77 7.75 -7.81
CA ARG A 10 7.54 8.79 -6.80
C ARG A 10 7.46 8.29 -5.36
N GLN A 11 7.29 6.97 -5.14
CA GLN A 11 7.28 6.37 -3.80
C GLN A 11 8.70 6.15 -3.27
N ALA A 12 9.65 5.85 -4.17
CA ALA A 12 11.08 5.88 -3.85
C ALA A 12 11.54 7.25 -3.31
N GLU A 13 10.88 8.34 -3.72
CA GLU A 13 11.13 9.73 -3.26
C GLU A 13 10.83 9.93 -1.76
N PHE A 14 9.98 9.09 -1.15
CA PHE A 14 9.68 9.09 0.29
C PHE A 14 10.30 7.88 1.03
N GLY A 15 11.19 7.15 0.37
CA GLY A 15 12.02 6.11 0.97
C GLY A 15 11.43 4.71 1.03
N PHE A 16 10.27 4.40 0.43
CA PHE A 16 9.71 3.04 0.42
C PHE A 16 8.79 2.79 -0.79
N THR A 17 8.59 1.52 -1.15
CA THR A 17 7.75 1.12 -2.29
C THR A 17 6.30 0.87 -1.89
N GLN A 18 5.39 0.74 -2.86
CA GLN A 18 3.98 0.38 -2.59
C GLN A 18 3.84 -0.95 -1.83
N PRO A 19 4.53 -2.04 -2.24
CA PRO A 19 4.56 -3.29 -1.47
C PRO A 19 5.05 -3.11 -0.03
N GLN A 20 6.10 -2.31 0.19
CA GLN A 20 6.60 -2.03 1.53
C GLN A 20 5.57 -1.32 2.41
N PHE A 21 4.86 -0.32 1.86
CA PHE A 21 3.75 0.32 2.57
C PHE A 21 2.64 -0.67 2.92
N TRP A 22 2.27 -1.55 1.99
CA TRP A 22 1.24 -2.55 2.23
C TRP A 22 1.64 -3.56 3.31
N LEU A 23 2.89 -3.99 3.36
CA LEU A 23 3.40 -4.85 4.43
C LEU A 23 3.25 -4.18 5.80
N LEU A 24 3.69 -2.92 5.95
CA LEU A 24 3.57 -2.18 7.21
C LEU A 24 2.10 -1.92 7.59
N ARG A 25 1.25 -1.57 6.62
CA ARG A 25 -0.17 -1.37 6.86
C ARG A 25 -0.84 -2.64 7.38
N ASN A 26 -0.71 -3.73 6.64
CA ASN A 26 -1.43 -4.96 6.91
C ASN A 26 -0.94 -5.66 8.18
N LEU A 27 0.34 -5.52 8.53
CA LEU A 27 0.89 -6.05 9.78
C LEU A 27 0.64 -5.16 11.01
N SER A 28 0.09 -3.95 10.83
CA SER A 28 -0.28 -3.11 11.96
C SER A 28 -1.46 -3.70 12.73
N GLY A 29 -1.53 -3.40 14.03
CA GLY A 29 -2.63 -3.84 14.91
C GLY A 29 -4.03 -3.33 14.53
N ASN A 30 -4.13 -2.51 13.47
CA ASN A 30 -5.39 -1.96 12.97
C ASN A 30 -5.89 -2.66 11.70
N ASP A 31 -5.22 -3.73 11.24
CA ASP A 31 -5.54 -4.39 9.97
C ASP A 31 -5.47 -5.92 10.11
N LEU A 32 -4.63 -6.62 9.33
CA LEU A 32 -4.65 -8.09 9.24
C LEU A 32 -3.97 -8.82 10.41
N SER A 33 -3.20 -8.14 11.27
CA SER A 33 -2.62 -8.73 12.50
C SER A 33 -2.97 -7.90 13.74
N PRO A 34 -4.26 -7.85 14.14
CA PRO A 34 -4.70 -7.07 15.30
C PRO A 34 -4.15 -7.62 16.63
N ASP A 35 -3.79 -8.90 16.65
CA ASP A 35 -3.20 -9.61 17.79
C ASP A 35 -1.67 -9.48 17.89
N GLY A 36 -1.03 -8.87 16.89
CA GLY A 36 0.43 -8.76 16.82
C GLY A 36 1.17 -10.10 16.64
N HIS A 37 0.47 -11.20 16.35
CA HIS A 37 1.09 -12.51 16.10
C HIS A 37 1.89 -12.53 14.78
N GLY A 38 1.69 -11.53 13.92
CA GLY A 38 2.31 -11.41 12.61
C GLY A 38 1.57 -12.19 11.53
N MET A 39 2.18 -12.30 10.36
CA MET A 39 1.68 -13.13 9.25
C MET A 39 2.85 -13.66 8.42
N THR A 40 2.66 -14.79 7.76
CA THR A 40 3.63 -15.26 6.76
C THR A 40 3.47 -14.50 5.44
N VAL A 41 4.52 -14.48 4.61
CA VAL A 41 4.44 -13.85 3.28
C VAL A 41 3.36 -14.49 2.39
N PRO A 42 3.16 -15.83 2.37
CA PRO A 42 2.03 -16.43 1.65
C PRO A 42 0.66 -15.97 2.14
N GLU A 43 0.45 -15.83 3.46
CA GLU A 43 -0.79 -15.32 4.03
C GLU A 43 -1.07 -13.88 3.57
N LEU A 44 -0.03 -13.03 3.62
CA LEU A 44 -0.09 -11.66 3.15
C LEU A 44 -0.38 -11.61 1.63
N ARG A 45 0.32 -12.39 0.81
CA ARG A 45 0.11 -12.46 -0.64
C ARG A 45 -1.34 -12.81 -0.99
N ARG A 46 -1.92 -13.78 -0.28
CA ARG A 46 -3.33 -14.20 -0.44
C ARG A 46 -4.32 -13.10 -0.04
N ALA A 47 -4.06 -12.42 1.07
CA ALA A 47 -4.90 -11.34 1.55
C ALA A 47 -4.87 -10.11 0.63
N MET A 48 -3.71 -9.84 0.02
CA MET A 48 -3.47 -8.69 -0.85
C MET A 48 -3.78 -8.94 -2.34
N ARG A 49 -4.25 -10.14 -2.70
CA ARG A 49 -4.36 -10.60 -4.11
C ARG A 49 -5.13 -9.67 -5.06
N THR A 50 -6.05 -8.85 -4.55
CA THR A 50 -6.87 -7.94 -5.37
C THR A 50 -6.14 -6.67 -5.77
N TYR A 51 -5.03 -6.34 -5.11
CA TYR A 51 -4.24 -5.14 -5.37
C TYR A 51 -2.74 -5.39 -5.51
N LEU A 52 -2.26 -6.60 -5.21
CA LEU A 52 -0.92 -7.05 -5.53
C LEU A 52 -0.78 -7.28 -7.04
N ARG A 53 0.32 -6.83 -7.64
CA ARG A 53 0.65 -7.11 -9.04
C ARG A 53 1.63 -8.27 -9.15
N ALA A 54 1.71 -8.87 -10.33
CA ALA A 54 2.59 -10.01 -10.58
C ALA A 54 4.07 -9.67 -10.35
N GLU A 55 4.45 -8.41 -10.58
CA GLU A 55 5.80 -7.90 -10.38
C GLU A 55 6.14 -7.51 -8.93
N ASP A 56 5.17 -7.52 -8.00
CA ASP A 56 5.42 -7.14 -6.61
C ASP A 56 6.03 -8.32 -5.83
N ASP A 57 7.34 -8.28 -5.62
CA ASP A 57 8.08 -9.29 -4.84
C ASP A 57 8.03 -8.99 -3.33
N LEU A 58 7.01 -9.53 -2.66
CA LEU A 58 6.85 -9.34 -1.22
C LEU A 58 7.99 -9.91 -0.38
N ASP A 59 8.67 -10.94 -0.86
CA ASP A 59 9.75 -11.59 -0.12
C ASP A 59 10.97 -10.66 -0.10
N ALA A 60 11.36 -10.13 -1.27
CA ALA A 60 12.43 -9.14 -1.36
C ALA A 60 12.11 -7.86 -0.56
N GLU A 61 10.87 -7.38 -0.65
CA GLU A 61 10.45 -6.15 0.03
C GLU A 61 10.38 -6.31 1.55
N ALA A 62 10.00 -7.50 2.03
CA ALA A 62 10.05 -7.83 3.45
C ALA A 62 11.49 -7.83 3.99
N GLU A 63 12.45 -8.37 3.25
CA GLU A 63 13.86 -8.36 3.66
C GLU A 63 14.42 -6.94 3.80
N VAL A 64 14.06 -6.03 2.89
CA VAL A 64 14.45 -4.61 3.00
C VAL A 64 13.91 -4.00 4.30
N LEU A 65 12.66 -4.30 4.65
CA LEU A 65 12.03 -3.77 5.87
C LEU A 65 12.58 -4.41 7.15
N VAL A 66 12.97 -5.69 7.11
CA VAL A 66 13.69 -6.37 8.19
C VAL A 66 15.06 -5.74 8.39
N GLY A 67 15.81 -5.50 7.31
CA GLY A 67 17.12 -4.82 7.37
C GLY A 67 17.06 -3.40 7.95
N ARG A 68 15.91 -2.72 7.79
CA ARG A 68 15.63 -1.41 8.41
C ARG A 68 15.15 -1.49 9.86
N GLY A 69 14.92 -2.68 10.39
CA GLY A 69 14.32 -2.91 11.71
C GLY A 69 12.85 -2.48 11.81
N TRP A 70 12.16 -2.31 10.68
CA TRP A 70 10.73 -1.94 10.65
C TRP A 70 9.82 -3.17 10.71
N LEU A 71 10.31 -4.31 10.23
CA LEU A 71 9.74 -5.63 10.47
C LEU A 71 10.72 -6.49 11.28
N SER A 72 10.19 -7.48 11.99
CA SER A 72 10.97 -8.54 12.62
C SER A 72 10.45 -9.91 12.19
N ARG A 73 11.33 -10.92 12.19
CA ARG A 73 10.99 -12.32 11.91
C ARG A 73 10.84 -13.10 13.21
N ALA A 74 9.75 -13.85 13.33
CA ALA A 74 9.52 -14.86 14.34
C ALA A 74 9.21 -16.19 13.63
N GLY A 75 10.26 -16.95 13.32
CA GLY A 75 10.17 -18.05 12.35
C GLY A 75 9.78 -17.52 10.97
N GLU A 76 8.73 -18.07 10.38
CA GLU A 76 8.20 -17.66 9.07
C GLU A 76 7.32 -16.41 9.13
N ARG A 77 6.99 -15.93 10.33
CA ARG A 77 6.03 -14.83 10.52
C ARG A 77 6.75 -13.50 10.60
N LEU A 78 6.27 -12.53 9.84
CA LEU A 78 6.68 -11.13 9.91
C LEU A 78 5.80 -10.40 10.91
N ARG A 79 6.41 -9.56 11.74
CA ARG A 79 5.72 -8.65 12.67
C ARG A 79 6.19 -7.24 12.44
N ILE A 80 5.30 -6.27 12.56
CA ILE A 80 5.70 -4.87 12.58
C ILE A 80 6.37 -4.56 13.92
N THR A 81 7.46 -3.78 13.88
CA THR A 81 8.10 -3.26 15.09
C THR A 81 7.50 -1.91 15.45
N GLU A 82 7.79 -1.41 16.65
CA GLU A 82 7.41 -0.03 17.00
C GLU A 82 8.02 1.01 16.04
N ALA A 83 9.25 0.76 15.55
CA ALA A 83 9.90 1.62 14.56
C ALA A 83 9.15 1.59 13.22
N GLY A 84 8.71 0.40 12.78
CA GLY A 84 7.87 0.24 11.60
C GLY A 84 6.53 0.94 11.74
N GLU A 85 5.90 0.86 12.92
CA GLU A 85 4.63 1.54 13.20
C GLU A 85 4.79 3.07 13.16
N ARG A 86 5.86 3.61 13.77
CA ARG A 86 6.19 5.04 13.66
C ARG A 86 6.42 5.46 12.21
N ALA A 87 7.15 4.67 11.43
CA ALA A 87 7.37 4.94 10.01
C ALA A 87 6.05 4.95 9.23
N ARG A 88 5.17 3.97 9.44
CA ARG A 88 3.84 3.86 8.84
C ARG A 88 2.94 5.05 9.18
N VAL A 89 2.95 5.51 10.42
CA VAL A 89 2.19 6.69 10.87
C VAL A 89 2.77 7.98 10.27
N GLY A 90 4.10 8.14 10.25
CA GLY A 90 4.77 9.28 9.63
C GLY A 90 4.41 9.42 8.14
N LEU A 91 4.31 8.28 7.46
CA LEU A 91 3.79 8.16 6.09
C LEU A 91 2.40 8.77 5.88
N LYS A 92 1.46 8.52 6.80
CA LYS A 92 0.12 9.12 6.75
C LYS A 92 0.17 10.65 6.87
N ARG A 93 1.21 11.22 7.48
CA ARG A 93 1.38 12.68 7.56
C ARG A 93 1.75 13.31 6.21
N HIS A 94 2.36 12.55 5.30
CA HIS A 94 2.61 12.99 3.91
C HIS A 94 1.42 12.73 2.98
N ALA A 95 0.41 11.97 3.40
CA ALA A 95 -0.76 11.67 2.58
C ALA A 95 -1.53 12.93 2.11
N PRO A 96 -1.71 13.98 2.93
CA PRO A 96 -2.31 15.24 2.48
C PRO A 96 -1.48 15.95 1.39
N GLU A 97 -0.16 15.99 1.52
CA GLU A 97 0.74 16.61 0.54
C GLU A 97 0.76 15.83 -0.78
N ILE A 98 0.82 14.49 -0.69
CA ILE A 98 0.73 13.60 -1.84
C ILE A 98 -0.64 13.77 -2.52
N ARG A 99 -1.74 13.84 -1.75
CA ARG A 99 -3.08 14.08 -2.27
C ARG A 99 -3.18 15.45 -2.94
N ALA A 100 -2.68 16.51 -2.32
CA ALA A 100 -2.65 17.86 -2.89
C ALA A 100 -1.87 17.89 -4.21
N ARG A 101 -0.74 17.19 -4.28
CA ARG A 101 0.07 17.09 -5.51
C ARG A 101 -0.58 16.24 -6.60
N ILE A 102 -1.34 15.20 -6.25
CA ILE A 102 -2.14 14.41 -7.21
C ILE A 102 -3.32 15.22 -7.75
N HIS A 103 -3.94 16.04 -6.90
CA HIS A 103 -5.09 16.89 -7.22
C HIS A 103 -4.69 18.27 -7.76
N GLN A 104 -3.39 18.55 -7.89
CA GLN A 104 -2.91 19.84 -8.37
C GLN A 104 -3.48 20.11 -9.77
N ASP A 105 -4.02 21.32 -9.95
CA ASP A 105 -4.68 21.77 -11.19
C ASP A 105 -5.93 20.94 -11.58
N ILE A 106 -6.53 20.22 -10.64
CA ILE A 106 -7.79 19.50 -10.81
C ILE A 106 -8.81 20.07 -9.82
N ASP A 107 -9.92 20.61 -10.33
CA ASP A 107 -11.02 21.04 -9.48
C ASP A 107 -11.68 19.84 -8.78
N ASP A 108 -12.13 20.03 -7.54
CA ASP A 108 -12.77 18.96 -6.76
C ASP A 108 -14.04 18.44 -7.47
N ALA A 109 -14.80 19.31 -8.15
CA ALA A 109 -15.99 18.91 -8.90
C ALA A 109 -15.63 18.03 -10.10
N ASP A 110 -14.54 18.33 -10.81
CA ASP A 110 -14.05 17.55 -11.94
C ASP A 110 -13.52 16.18 -11.48
N TYR A 111 -12.79 16.15 -10.36
CA TYR A 111 -12.35 14.91 -9.73
C TYR A 111 -13.53 14.02 -9.32
N VAL A 112 -14.51 14.60 -8.63
CA VAL A 112 -15.73 13.87 -8.19
C VAL A 112 -16.51 13.35 -9.38
N THR A 113 -16.67 14.17 -10.43
CA THR A 113 -17.35 13.77 -11.68
C THR A 113 -16.63 12.61 -12.34
N THR A 114 -15.30 12.70 -12.46
CA THR A 114 -14.47 11.63 -13.02
C THR A 114 -14.63 10.32 -12.26
N LEU A 115 -14.59 10.35 -10.93
CA LEU A 115 -14.81 9.15 -10.11
C LEU A 115 -16.21 8.56 -10.29
N LYS A 116 -17.26 9.40 -10.34
CA LYS A 116 -18.63 8.93 -10.57
C LYS A 116 -18.76 8.21 -11.91
N VAL A 117 -18.21 8.79 -12.97
CA VAL A 117 -18.21 8.19 -14.31
C VAL A 117 -17.45 6.86 -14.31
N LEU A 118 -16.23 6.83 -13.76
CA LEU A 118 -15.42 5.61 -13.71
C LEU A 118 -16.12 4.49 -12.93
N ARG A 119 -16.72 4.81 -11.77
CA ARG A 119 -17.50 3.85 -10.99
C ARG A 119 -18.70 3.32 -11.76
N GLN A 120 -19.38 4.17 -12.53
CA GLN A 120 -20.48 3.74 -13.39
C GLN A 120 -19.99 2.80 -14.50
N MET A 121 -18.85 3.09 -15.13
CA MET A 121 -18.26 2.22 -16.15
C MET A 121 -17.93 0.84 -15.57
N ILE A 122 -17.34 0.77 -14.36
CA ILE A 122 -17.05 -0.49 -13.68
C ILE A 122 -18.34 -1.28 -13.39
N ARG A 123 -19.40 -0.61 -12.91
CA ARG A 123 -20.71 -1.24 -12.70
C ARG A 123 -21.30 -1.79 -14.00
N ASN A 124 -21.18 -1.05 -15.09
CA ASN A 124 -21.69 -1.47 -16.40
C ASN A 124 -21.00 -2.75 -16.91
N THR A 125 -19.75 -3.02 -16.51
CA THR A 125 -19.01 -4.23 -16.87
C THR A 125 -19.14 -5.35 -15.84
N GLY A 126 -20.09 -5.26 -14.89
CA GLY A 126 -20.31 -6.27 -13.85
C GLY A 126 -19.27 -6.27 -12.73
N GLY A 127 -18.43 -5.25 -12.63
CA GLY A 127 -17.49 -5.07 -11.53
C GLY A 127 -18.15 -4.46 -10.29
N SER A 128 -17.69 -4.84 -9.10
CA SER A 128 -18.07 -4.19 -7.85
C SER A 128 -17.10 -3.07 -7.50
N VAL A 129 -17.64 -1.93 -7.06
CA VAL A 129 -16.85 -0.85 -6.46
C VAL A 129 -17.16 -0.85 -4.96
N ALA A 130 -16.15 -1.12 -4.13
CA ALA A 130 -16.22 -0.97 -2.68
C ALA A 130 -16.05 0.50 -2.26
#